data_AF-A0A1I2SMN5-F1
#
_entry.id   AF-A0A1I2SMN5-F1
#
_cell.length_a   1.000
_cell.length_b   1.000
_cell.length_c   1.000
_cell.angle_alpha   90.00
_cell.angle_beta   90.00
_cell.angle_gamma   90.00
#
_symmetry.space_group_name_H-M   'P 1'
#
loop_
_entity.id
_entity.type
_entity.pdbx_description
1 polymer ?
#
loop_
_entity_poly.entity_id
_entity_poly.type
_entity_poly.pdbx_seq_one_letter_code
_entity_poly.pdbx_strand_id
1 'polypeptide(L)'
;MGIKNKKGLALLDGFKIGILAGTMVITLGACADSSSAQKENTQKQTTQTTEKKNAKASDTNKAKESEQEDTEFNKKATKAYKDLLVELHDKQTLEGKKVEFDPATSDIEYNEFAITDINGDGKKDLILVYNTASEIGVFGKVYGYDEKTNSLKSKVVCGPNMHFYENGALRDELPKSENASEKVIWPFGLWKYDKTKDEYEKIAYVSARNSEEGELGSEDLEEFPTDIDADGNGIVYKISEDDENYHYLDDKGYNEWINSYLGSGKEKKIDYSKLTAENIK
;
A
#
# COMPACT_ATOMS: atom_id res chain seq x y z
N MET A 1 -48.42 4.24 -11.80
CA MET A 1 -47.56 5.08 -10.93
C MET A 1 -46.61 4.13 -10.23
N GLY A 2 -45.32 4.16 -10.58
CA GLY A 2 -44.34 3.20 -10.08
C GLY A 2 -42.99 3.52 -10.70
N ILE A 3 -42.30 4.49 -10.11
CA ILE A 3 -40.97 4.93 -10.53
C ILE A 3 -39.98 3.87 -10.06
N LYS A 4 -39.44 3.09 -11.01
CA LYS A 4 -38.29 2.21 -10.77
C LYS A 4 -37.03 3.08 -10.71
N ASN A 5 -36.54 3.35 -9.50
CA ASN A 5 -35.20 3.91 -9.31
C ASN A 5 -34.17 2.82 -9.59
N LYS A 6 -33.59 2.82 -10.79
CA LYS A 6 -32.28 2.23 -11.04
C LYS A 6 -31.24 3.14 -10.37
N LYS A 7 -30.57 2.66 -9.34
CA LYS A 7 -29.28 3.19 -8.91
C LYS A 7 -28.27 2.06 -9.03
N GLY A 8 -27.65 1.97 -10.20
CA GLY A 8 -26.39 1.28 -10.34
C GLY A 8 -25.33 2.04 -9.53
N LEU A 9 -24.49 1.28 -8.87
CA LEU A 9 -23.36 1.72 -8.07
C LEU A 9 -22.40 2.51 -8.99
N ALA A 10 -22.32 3.82 -8.80
CA ALA A 10 -21.27 4.63 -9.41
C ALA A 10 -20.06 4.60 -8.48
N LEU A 11 -19.19 3.61 -8.66
CA LEU A 11 -17.80 3.69 -8.23
C LEU A 11 -17.14 4.84 -9.00
N LEU A 12 -16.16 5.48 -8.36
CA LEU A 12 -15.49 6.71 -8.79
C LEU A 12 -14.99 6.66 -10.26
N ASP A 13 -15.84 7.08 -11.20
CA ASP A 13 -15.45 7.44 -12.56
C ASP A 13 -14.60 8.72 -12.49
N GLY A 14 -13.28 8.54 -12.42
CA GLY A 14 -12.42 9.65 -12.05
C GLY A 14 -10.96 9.56 -12.45
N PHE A 15 -10.53 8.78 -13.46
CA PHE A 15 -9.36 9.14 -14.29
C PHE A 15 -9.15 8.16 -15.45
N LYS A 16 -9.31 8.62 -16.69
CA LYS A 16 -8.91 7.85 -17.88
C LYS A 16 -7.40 8.00 -18.08
N ILE A 17 -6.63 6.94 -17.80
CA ILE A 17 -5.23 6.84 -18.22
C ILE A 17 -5.18 6.11 -19.56
N GLY A 18 -4.85 6.84 -20.62
CA GLY A 18 -4.60 6.27 -21.93
C GLY A 18 -3.27 5.50 -21.93
N ILE A 19 -3.33 4.18 -22.03
CA ILE A 19 -2.16 3.33 -22.23
C ILE A 19 -1.88 3.24 -23.74
N LEU A 20 -0.74 3.81 -24.14
CA LEU A 20 -0.16 3.62 -25.46
C LEU A 20 0.56 2.26 -25.46
N ALA A 21 0.02 1.28 -26.19
CA ALA A 21 0.63 -0.04 -26.35
C ALA A 21 1.95 0.06 -27.13
N GLY A 22 3.08 -0.04 -26.42
CA GLY A 22 4.40 -0.25 -27.00
C GLY A 22 4.61 -1.73 -27.29
N THR A 23 4.64 -2.09 -28.58
CA THR A 23 4.90 -3.44 -29.07
C THR A 23 6.34 -3.85 -28.76
N MET A 24 6.53 -4.81 -27.85
CA MET A 24 7.83 -5.44 -27.58
C MET A 24 8.05 -6.60 -28.56
N VAL A 25 9.00 -6.43 -29.48
CA VAL A 25 9.47 -7.47 -30.40
C VAL A 25 10.44 -8.38 -29.64
N ILE A 26 10.02 -9.61 -29.34
CA ILE A 26 10.92 -10.66 -28.83
C ILE A 26 11.61 -11.31 -30.03
N THR A 27 12.92 -11.15 -30.12
CA THR A 27 13.74 -11.96 -31.03
C THR A 27 14.32 -13.16 -30.27
N LEU A 28 14.04 -14.34 -30.81
CA LEU A 28 14.54 -15.63 -30.36
C LEU A 28 16.05 -15.73 -30.58
N GLY A 29 16.78 -16.14 -29.55
CA GLY A 29 18.16 -16.59 -29.63
C GLY A 29 18.33 -17.86 -28.81
N ALA A 30 18.06 -19.01 -29.42
CA ALA A 30 18.40 -20.31 -28.88
C ALA A 30 19.87 -20.63 -29.21
N CYS A 31 20.63 -21.15 -28.25
CA CYS A 31 21.60 -22.23 -28.47
C CYS A 31 21.82 -23.00 -27.17
N ALA A 32 21.68 -24.32 -27.30
CA ALA A 32 22.15 -25.37 -26.40
C ALA A 32 23.67 -25.21 -26.12
N ASP A 33 24.28 -25.77 -25.08
CA ASP A 33 24.26 -27.20 -24.80
C ASP A 33 24.76 -27.55 -23.39
N SER A 34 24.37 -28.75 -23.02
CA SER A 34 24.58 -29.50 -21.80
C SER A 34 26.04 -29.94 -21.56
N SER A 35 26.43 -30.04 -20.27
CA SER A 35 27.27 -31.15 -19.79
C SER A 35 27.14 -31.31 -18.27
N SER A 36 26.81 -32.54 -17.91
CA SER A 36 26.75 -33.13 -16.58
C SER A 36 28.13 -33.26 -15.90
N ALA A 37 28.15 -33.32 -14.57
CA ALA A 37 28.52 -34.52 -13.80
C ALA A 37 28.89 -34.20 -12.34
N GLN A 38 28.46 -35.12 -11.48
CA GLN A 38 28.53 -35.18 -10.02
C GLN A 38 29.96 -35.18 -9.44
N LYS A 39 30.08 -34.80 -8.15
CA LYS A 39 30.40 -35.76 -7.07
C LYS A 39 30.25 -35.14 -5.68
N GLU A 40 29.49 -35.84 -4.85
CA GLU A 40 29.51 -35.79 -3.39
C GLU A 40 30.92 -36.09 -2.85
N ASN A 41 31.26 -35.55 -1.68
CA ASN A 41 31.79 -36.39 -0.61
C ASN A 41 31.46 -35.82 0.78
N THR A 42 31.01 -36.71 1.65
CA THR A 42 30.64 -36.54 3.05
C THR A 42 31.79 -37.01 3.94
N GLN A 43 32.09 -36.29 5.03
CA GLN A 43 32.36 -36.80 6.40
C GLN A 43 32.81 -35.62 7.29
N LYS A 44 32.09 -35.28 8.38
CA LYS A 44 32.20 -35.84 9.76
C LYS A 44 33.64 -35.75 10.31
N GLN A 45 33.95 -35.31 11.52
CA GLN A 45 33.22 -35.06 12.77
C GLN A 45 34.25 -34.48 13.78
N THR A 46 33.77 -33.85 14.88
CA THR A 46 34.32 -34.02 16.25
C THR A 46 35.66 -33.31 16.59
N THR A 47 35.91 -32.63 17.73
CA THR A 47 35.17 -32.37 18.99
C THR A 47 36.07 -31.53 19.93
N GLN A 48 35.44 -30.85 20.90
CA GLN A 48 35.92 -30.35 22.21
C GLN A 48 36.93 -29.18 22.27
N THR A 49 36.54 -28.03 22.83
CA THR A 49 36.35 -27.65 24.26
C THR A 49 37.64 -27.18 24.92
N THR A 50 37.71 -25.90 25.30
CA THR A 50 38.32 -25.48 26.57
C THR A 50 37.71 -24.15 27.03
N GLU A 51 37.14 -24.16 28.24
CA GLU A 51 36.69 -23.00 29.00
C GLU A 51 37.88 -22.19 29.56
N LYS A 52 37.78 -20.84 29.62
CA LYS A 52 37.94 -20.10 30.89
C LYS A 52 37.63 -18.60 30.78
N LYS A 53 36.67 -18.20 31.61
CA LYS A 53 36.60 -17.03 32.52
C LYS A 53 36.83 -15.60 31.99
N ASN A 54 35.71 -14.88 32.01
CA ASN A 54 35.43 -13.69 32.84
C ASN A 54 36.13 -12.35 32.49
N ALA A 55 35.37 -11.45 31.86
CA ALA A 55 35.43 -10.02 32.16
C ALA A 55 34.11 -9.36 31.79
N LYS A 56 33.48 -8.74 32.79
CA LYS A 56 32.34 -7.83 32.68
C LYS A 56 32.80 -6.55 32.00
N ALA A 57 32.31 -6.27 30.79
CA ALA A 57 32.32 -4.94 30.20
C ALA A 57 30.88 -4.62 29.76
N SER A 58 30.31 -3.65 30.47
CA SER A 58 29.06 -3.00 30.13
C SER A 58 29.34 -2.10 28.93
N ASP A 59 28.94 -2.52 27.73
CA ASP A 59 28.89 -1.63 26.56
C ASP A 59 27.45 -1.43 26.14
N THR A 60 26.88 -0.36 26.70
CA THR A 60 25.67 0.30 26.23
C THR A 60 25.96 0.89 24.85
N ASN A 61 25.82 0.09 23.78
CA ASN A 61 25.77 0.60 22.43
C ASN A 61 24.39 1.23 22.18
N LYS A 62 24.23 2.45 22.70
CA LYS A 62 23.26 3.41 22.18
C LYS A 62 23.74 3.78 20.79
N ALA A 63 23.15 3.14 19.77
CA ALA A 63 23.36 3.51 18.38
C ALA A 63 23.03 5.00 18.25
N LYS A 64 24.06 5.77 17.90
CA LYS A 64 23.95 7.16 17.47
C LYS A 64 23.23 7.13 16.12
N GLU A 65 21.95 7.49 16.09
CA GLU A 65 21.37 8.07 14.88
C GLU A 65 22.21 9.32 14.58
N SER A 66 22.99 9.25 13.51
CA SER A 66 23.62 10.45 12.97
C SER A 66 22.51 11.33 12.42
N GLU A 67 22.29 12.49 13.03
CA GLU A 67 21.59 13.62 12.41
C GLU A 67 22.37 13.98 11.15
N GLN A 68 22.00 13.36 10.03
CA GLN A 68 22.51 13.73 8.72
C GLN A 68 21.82 15.05 8.37
N GLU A 69 22.59 16.09 8.08
CA GLU A 69 22.02 17.38 7.68
C GLU A 69 21.07 17.18 6.50
N ASP A 70 19.88 17.76 6.61
CA ASP A 70 18.86 17.61 5.59
C ASP A 70 19.30 18.25 4.27
N THR A 71 19.09 17.57 3.17
CA THR A 71 19.50 18.08 1.85
C THR A 71 18.76 19.36 1.50
N GLU A 72 19.34 20.24 0.67
CA GLU A 72 18.61 21.43 0.18
C GLU A 72 17.31 21.06 -0.55
N PHE A 73 17.29 19.92 -1.23
CA PHE A 73 16.08 19.35 -1.81
C PHE A 73 15.03 19.10 -0.73
N ASN A 74 15.38 18.35 0.32
CA ASN A 74 14.43 17.99 1.38
C ASN A 74 13.97 19.21 2.20
N LYS A 75 14.80 20.25 2.36
CA LYS A 75 14.39 21.51 2.96
C LYS A 75 13.28 22.18 2.13
N LYS A 76 13.45 22.27 0.80
CA LYS A 76 12.43 22.82 -0.10
C LYS A 76 11.16 21.97 -0.10
N ALA A 77 11.31 20.66 -0.22
CA ALA A 77 10.20 19.71 -0.21
C ALA A 77 9.41 19.82 1.10
N THR A 78 10.08 19.74 2.25
CA THR A 78 9.47 19.89 3.58
C THR A 78 8.72 21.21 3.73
N LYS A 79 9.28 22.31 3.22
CA LYS A 79 8.58 23.59 3.22
C LYS A 79 7.30 23.54 2.38
N ALA A 80 7.37 23.01 1.15
CA ALA A 80 6.20 22.89 0.27
C ALA A 80 5.11 21.98 0.88
N TYR A 81 5.51 20.88 1.53
CA TYR A 81 4.61 19.99 2.25
C TYR A 81 3.92 20.69 3.42
N LYS A 82 4.68 21.41 4.25
CA LYS A 82 4.12 22.19 5.36
C LYS A 82 3.17 23.29 4.88
N ASP A 83 3.51 24.00 3.80
CA ASP A 83 2.62 24.99 3.20
C ASP A 83 1.27 24.35 2.76
N LEU A 84 1.30 23.15 2.17
CA LEU A 84 0.09 22.39 1.82
C LEU A 84 -0.71 21.96 3.07
N LEU A 85 -0.03 21.49 4.12
CA LEU A 85 -0.68 21.06 5.36
C LEU A 85 -1.32 22.24 6.11
N VAL A 86 -0.68 23.42 6.10
CA VAL A 86 -1.26 24.67 6.61
C VAL A 86 -2.50 25.07 5.80
N GLU A 87 -2.45 24.95 4.47
CA GLU A 87 -3.62 25.21 3.64
C GLU A 87 -4.78 24.26 3.97
N LEU A 88 -4.51 22.96 4.11
CA LEU A 88 -5.50 21.97 4.50
C LEU A 88 -6.09 22.28 5.88
N HIS A 89 -5.24 22.55 6.87
CA HIS A 89 -5.65 22.84 8.24
C HIS A 89 -6.50 24.11 8.35
N ASP A 90 -6.01 25.24 7.80
CA ASP A 90 -6.63 26.55 8.00
C ASP A 90 -7.80 26.82 7.06
N LYS A 91 -7.77 26.26 5.84
CA LYS A 91 -8.73 26.58 4.77
C LYS A 91 -9.57 25.40 4.36
N GLN A 92 -9.27 24.19 4.83
CA GLN A 92 -9.93 22.95 4.40
C GLN A 92 -9.81 22.78 2.88
N THR A 93 -8.66 23.15 2.31
CA THR A 93 -8.38 22.98 0.89
C THR A 93 -7.14 22.13 0.66
N LEU A 94 -7.24 21.25 -0.33
CA LEU A 94 -6.13 20.45 -0.83
C LEU A 94 -6.04 20.71 -2.34
N GLU A 95 -4.87 21.14 -2.81
CA GLU A 95 -4.66 21.50 -4.23
C GLU A 95 -5.68 22.55 -4.74
N GLY A 96 -6.02 23.52 -3.89
CA GLY A 96 -6.99 24.57 -4.19
C GLY A 96 -8.45 24.11 -4.26
N LYS A 97 -8.76 22.85 -3.92
CA LYS A 97 -10.13 22.33 -3.85
C LYS A 97 -10.54 22.13 -2.41
N LYS A 98 -11.78 22.50 -2.07
CA LYS A 98 -12.33 22.25 -0.75
C LYS A 98 -12.46 20.74 -0.53
N VAL A 99 -11.91 20.26 0.58
CA VAL A 99 -12.13 18.89 1.04
C VAL A 99 -13.41 18.82 1.85
N GLU A 100 -14.01 17.64 1.89
CA GLU A 100 -15.15 17.38 2.76
C GLU A 100 -14.70 17.44 4.22
N PHE A 101 -15.39 18.25 5.03
CA PHE A 101 -15.13 18.38 6.46
C PHE A 101 -16.36 18.98 7.13
N ASP A 102 -16.79 18.38 8.24
CA ASP A 102 -17.84 18.92 9.10
C ASP A 102 -17.29 19.23 10.49
N PRO A 103 -17.03 20.52 10.81
CA PRO A 103 -16.51 20.91 12.12
C PRO A 103 -17.51 20.71 13.27
N ALA A 104 -18.79 20.41 12.98
CA ALA A 104 -19.76 20.09 14.02
C ALA A 104 -19.61 18.67 14.55
N THR A 105 -19.01 17.77 13.77
CA THR A 105 -18.93 16.33 14.06
C THR A 105 -17.51 15.79 14.08
N SER A 106 -16.51 16.57 13.65
CA SER A 106 -15.10 16.16 13.63
C SER A 106 -14.15 17.35 13.85
N ASP A 107 -12.88 17.03 14.10
CA ASP A 107 -11.79 18.00 14.25
C ASP A 107 -10.72 17.71 13.21
N ILE A 108 -10.34 18.72 12.42
CA ILE A 108 -9.34 18.61 11.36
C ILE A 108 -7.98 18.12 11.90
N GLU A 109 -7.68 18.38 13.18
CA GLU A 109 -6.45 17.95 13.83
C GLU A 109 -6.38 16.44 14.11
N TYR A 110 -7.49 15.70 13.97
CA TYR A 110 -7.48 14.23 14.05
C TYR A 110 -6.80 13.54 12.86
N ASN A 111 -6.65 14.27 11.74
CA ASN A 111 -5.87 13.81 10.61
C ASN A 111 -4.39 13.67 10.97
N GLU A 112 -3.67 12.89 10.18
CA GLU A 112 -2.27 12.54 10.44
C GLU A 112 -1.43 12.74 9.20
N PHE A 113 -0.14 13.01 9.41
CA PHE A 113 0.82 13.09 8.32
C PHE A 113 2.20 12.61 8.76
N ALA A 114 3.05 12.29 7.79
CA ALA A 114 4.47 12.04 8.01
C ALA A 114 5.27 12.64 6.85
N ILE A 115 6.47 13.17 7.14
CA ILE A 115 7.41 13.64 6.12
C ILE A 115 8.67 12.79 6.25
N THR A 116 8.82 11.80 5.36
CA THR A 116 9.85 10.77 5.48
C THR A 116 10.25 10.21 4.11
N ASP A 117 11.44 9.63 4.02
CA ASP A 117 11.88 8.91 2.83
C ASP A 117 11.26 7.50 2.79
N ILE A 118 10.26 7.33 1.94
CA ILE A 118 9.47 6.10 1.86
C ILE A 118 10.19 5.04 1.01
N ASN A 119 10.85 5.43 -0.07
CA ASN A 119 11.42 4.52 -1.07
C ASN A 119 12.93 4.27 -0.88
N GLY A 120 13.58 4.98 0.03
CA GLY A 120 15.01 4.85 0.36
C GLY A 120 15.94 5.57 -0.62
N ASP A 121 15.44 6.56 -1.39
CA ASP A 121 16.24 7.30 -2.37
C ASP A 121 16.89 8.59 -1.81
N GLY A 122 16.70 8.86 -0.51
CA GLY A 122 17.19 10.05 0.20
C GLY A 122 16.28 11.27 0.08
N LYS A 123 15.17 11.18 -0.66
CA LYS A 123 14.20 12.27 -0.84
C LYS A 123 12.97 12.00 0.02
N LYS A 124 12.62 12.99 0.85
CA LYS A 124 11.42 12.91 1.68
C LYS A 124 10.16 13.06 0.83
N ASP A 125 9.17 12.24 1.14
CA ASP A 125 7.80 12.34 0.66
C ASP A 125 6.88 12.77 1.80
N LEU A 126 5.75 13.37 1.47
CA LEU A 126 4.66 13.62 2.42
C LEU A 126 3.63 12.49 2.31
N ILE A 127 3.33 11.85 3.43
CA ILE A 127 2.19 10.95 3.62
C ILE A 127 1.12 11.74 4.35
N LEU A 128 -0.11 11.75 3.82
CA LEU A 128 -1.29 12.37 4.43
C LEU A 128 -2.37 11.31 4.63
N VAL A 129 -2.86 11.20 5.86
CA VAL A 129 -4.00 10.37 6.24
C VAL A 129 -5.15 11.30 6.62
N TYR A 130 -6.20 11.30 5.81
CA TYR A 130 -7.36 12.17 5.96
C TYR A 130 -8.59 11.35 6.37
N ASN A 131 -9.01 11.47 7.63
CA ASN A 131 -10.05 10.67 8.29
C ASN A 131 -11.23 11.50 8.82
N THR A 132 -11.25 12.81 8.59
CA THR A 132 -12.24 13.73 9.20
C THR A 132 -13.41 14.09 8.27
N ALA A 133 -13.69 13.24 7.28
CA ALA A 133 -14.82 13.37 6.35
C ALA A 133 -15.85 12.25 6.54
N SER A 134 -16.93 12.24 5.76
CA SER A 134 -17.80 11.06 5.64
C SER A 134 -17.04 9.87 5.07
N GLU A 135 -17.66 8.68 5.12
CA GLU A 135 -17.06 7.41 4.68
C GLU A 135 -16.45 7.47 3.26
N ILE A 136 -17.02 8.27 2.36
CA ILE A 136 -16.54 8.41 0.97
C ILE A 136 -15.41 9.46 0.85
N GLY A 137 -15.34 10.39 1.79
CA GLY A 137 -14.41 11.52 1.75
C GLY A 137 -13.08 11.27 2.45
N VAL A 138 -12.89 10.12 3.11
CA VAL A 138 -11.60 9.76 3.74
C VAL A 138 -10.64 9.15 2.73
N PHE A 139 -9.35 9.44 2.86
CA PHE A 139 -8.33 8.95 1.94
C PHE A 139 -6.92 8.97 2.55
N GLY A 140 -6.04 8.16 1.96
CA GLY A 140 -4.61 8.25 2.09
C GLY A 140 -4.00 8.85 0.83
N LYS A 141 -3.02 9.73 0.97
CA LYS A 141 -2.34 10.36 -0.16
C LYS A 141 -0.85 10.51 0.08
N VAL A 142 -0.04 10.21 -0.94
CA VAL A 142 1.42 10.45 -0.90
C VAL A 142 1.78 11.52 -1.91
N TYR A 143 2.66 12.44 -1.51
CA TYR A 143 3.15 13.54 -2.31
C TYR A 143 4.67 13.52 -2.46
N GLY A 144 5.12 13.60 -3.71
CA GLY A 144 6.49 13.94 -4.07
C GLY A 144 6.65 15.44 -4.33
N TYR A 145 7.89 15.90 -4.33
CA TYR A 145 8.26 17.27 -4.70
C TYR A 145 9.10 17.26 -5.98
N ASP A 146 8.66 18.01 -6.99
CA ASP A 146 9.43 18.24 -8.21
C ASP A 146 10.18 19.58 -8.08
N GLU A 147 11.50 19.50 -7.94
CA GLU A 147 12.36 20.68 -7.82
C GLU A 147 12.41 21.52 -9.11
N LYS A 148 12.21 20.92 -10.28
CA LYS A 148 12.29 21.63 -11.57
C LYS A 148 11.14 22.60 -11.74
N THR A 149 9.94 22.18 -11.35
CA THR A 149 8.71 22.96 -11.44
C THR A 149 8.36 23.65 -10.12
N ASN A 150 9.07 23.33 -9.03
CA ASN A 150 8.79 23.78 -7.67
C ASN A 150 7.33 23.49 -7.28
N SER A 151 6.88 22.25 -7.53
CA SER A 151 5.49 21.83 -7.33
C SER A 151 5.39 20.48 -6.65
N LEU A 152 4.25 20.23 -6.01
CA LEU A 152 3.90 18.93 -5.45
C LEU A 152 3.27 18.03 -6.53
N LYS A 153 3.58 16.75 -6.47
CA LYS A 153 3.02 15.71 -7.34
C LYS A 153 2.41 14.61 -6.49
N SER A 154 1.16 14.24 -6.76
CA SER A 154 0.55 13.06 -6.13
C SER A 154 1.24 11.79 -6.64
N LYS A 155 1.77 10.97 -5.73
CA LYS A 155 2.34 9.65 -6.02
C LYS A 155 1.33 8.52 -5.92
N VAL A 156 0.31 8.68 -5.07
CA VAL A 156 -0.83 7.75 -4.94
C VAL A 156 -1.98 8.44 -4.21
N VAL A 157 -3.20 8.06 -4.53
CA VAL A 157 -4.41 8.29 -3.73
C VAL A 157 -5.05 6.93 -3.50
N CYS A 158 -5.28 6.57 -2.25
CA CYS A 158 -5.78 5.25 -1.84
C CYS A 158 -6.57 5.37 -0.52
N GLY A 159 -6.90 4.25 0.12
CA GLY A 159 -7.48 4.21 1.45
C GLY A 159 -6.59 4.85 2.53
N PRO A 160 -7.18 5.35 3.63
CA PRO A 160 -6.44 6.10 4.65
C PRO A 160 -5.43 5.27 5.44
N ASN A 161 -5.66 3.97 5.59
CA ASN A 161 -4.82 3.09 6.38
C ASN A 161 -3.70 2.50 5.51
N MET A 162 -2.63 3.26 5.33
CA MET A 162 -1.50 2.90 4.45
C MET A 162 -0.38 2.15 5.19
N HIS A 163 0.01 1.00 4.64
CA HIS A 163 1.09 0.13 5.08
C HIS A 163 2.18 0.06 4.01
N PHE A 164 3.35 0.63 4.28
CA PHE A 164 4.47 0.70 3.33
C PHE A 164 5.48 -0.42 3.58
N TYR A 165 6.05 -0.99 2.52
CA TYR A 165 7.01 -2.10 2.62
C TYR A 165 8.38 -1.72 2.02
N GLU A 166 9.45 -2.27 2.58
CA GLU A 166 10.84 -2.04 2.13
C GLU A 166 11.07 -2.38 0.65
N ASN A 167 10.31 -3.32 0.11
CA ASN A 167 10.40 -3.71 -1.29
C ASN A 167 9.60 -2.78 -2.22
N GLY A 168 9.03 -1.68 -1.71
CA GLY A 168 8.24 -0.71 -2.48
C GLY A 168 6.79 -1.13 -2.71
N ALA A 169 6.29 -2.16 -2.03
CA ALA A 169 4.85 -2.42 -1.99
C ALA A 169 4.16 -1.45 -1.03
N LEU A 170 2.89 -1.18 -1.31
CA LEU A 170 1.96 -0.46 -0.44
C LEU A 170 0.67 -1.27 -0.36
N ARG A 171 0.17 -1.45 0.85
CA ARG A 171 -1.18 -1.95 1.11
C ARG A 171 -2.00 -0.85 1.75
N ASP A 172 -3.22 -0.61 1.28
CA ASP A 172 -4.15 0.32 1.90
C ASP A 172 -5.45 -0.37 2.28
N GLU A 173 -6.02 0.04 3.40
CA GLU A 173 -7.33 -0.43 3.84
C GLU A 173 -8.36 0.69 3.77
N LEU A 174 -9.56 0.33 3.32
CA LEU A 174 -10.72 1.22 3.35
C LEU A 174 -11.21 1.40 4.81
N PRO A 175 -11.83 2.53 5.15
CA PRO A 175 -12.42 2.76 6.48
C PRO A 175 -13.53 1.77 6.83
N LYS A 176 -14.09 1.10 5.82
CA LYS A 176 -15.23 0.20 5.95
C LYS A 176 -15.13 -0.92 4.93
N SER A 177 -15.38 -2.15 5.38
CA SER A 177 -15.67 -3.27 4.51
C SER A 177 -17.16 -3.22 4.15
N GLU A 178 -17.48 -3.08 2.87
CA GLU A 178 -18.89 -3.13 2.40
C GLU A 178 -19.38 -4.56 2.17
N ASN A 179 -18.51 -5.54 2.32
CA ASN A 179 -18.80 -6.95 2.10
C ASN A 179 -18.35 -7.78 3.31
N ALA A 180 -18.86 -9.00 3.38
CA ALA A 180 -18.63 -9.88 4.50
C ALA A 180 -17.23 -10.57 4.45
N SER A 181 -16.41 -10.18 3.46
CA SER A 181 -14.97 -10.42 3.42
C SER A 181 -14.27 -10.11 4.73
N GLU A 182 -14.68 -9.07 5.47
CA GLU A 182 -14.07 -8.66 6.75
C GLU A 182 -13.96 -9.80 7.78
N LYS A 183 -14.81 -10.82 7.69
CA LYS A 183 -14.76 -12.00 8.56
C LYS A 183 -13.58 -12.92 8.25
N VAL A 184 -13.03 -12.83 7.04
CA VAL A 184 -11.89 -13.59 6.54
C VAL A 184 -10.66 -12.69 6.44
N ILE A 185 -10.75 -11.61 5.67
CA ILE A 185 -9.74 -10.55 5.52
C ILE A 185 -10.41 -9.19 5.40
N TRP A 186 -9.83 -8.17 6.03
CA TRP A 186 -10.23 -6.81 5.71
C TRP A 186 -9.84 -6.50 4.26
N PRO A 187 -10.77 -6.07 3.38
CA PRO A 187 -10.44 -5.78 2.01
C PRO A 187 -9.37 -4.68 1.89
N PHE A 188 -8.50 -4.81 0.90
CA PHE A 188 -7.38 -3.89 0.74
C PHE A 188 -6.99 -3.67 -0.71
N GLY A 189 -6.45 -2.49 -1.01
CA GLY A 189 -5.71 -2.25 -2.23
C GLY A 189 -4.24 -2.67 -2.07
N LEU A 190 -3.67 -3.21 -3.14
CA LEU A 190 -2.26 -3.57 -3.24
C LEU A 190 -1.63 -2.76 -4.36
N TRP A 191 -0.50 -2.13 -4.09
CA TRP A 191 0.19 -1.24 -5.00
C TRP A 191 1.68 -1.51 -5.04
N LYS A 192 2.32 -1.13 -6.14
CA LYS A 192 3.77 -1.20 -6.33
C LYS A 192 4.33 0.14 -6.76
N TYR A 193 5.39 0.58 -6.11
CA TYR A 193 6.11 1.78 -6.52
C TYR A 193 6.88 1.56 -7.83
N ASP A 194 6.56 2.36 -8.86
CA ASP A 194 7.30 2.46 -10.12
C ASP A 194 8.30 3.61 -10.03
N LYS A 195 9.60 3.26 -9.97
CA LYS A 195 10.71 4.22 -9.89
C LYS A 195 10.83 5.12 -11.13
N THR A 196 10.34 4.67 -12.29
CA THR A 196 10.41 5.43 -13.55
C THR A 196 9.38 6.55 -13.55
N LYS A 197 8.19 6.26 -13.04
CA LYS A 197 7.08 7.23 -12.94
C LYS A 197 7.14 8.07 -11.66
N ASP A 198 7.86 7.60 -10.65
CA ASP A 198 7.87 8.16 -9.29
C ASP A 198 6.46 8.18 -8.68
N GLU A 199 5.72 7.07 -8.84
CA GLU A 199 4.32 6.90 -8.45
C GLU A 199 4.09 5.44 -8.03
N TYR A 200 3.00 5.17 -7.29
CA TYR A 200 2.53 3.81 -7.06
C TYR A 200 1.48 3.42 -8.10
N GLU A 201 1.61 2.20 -8.61
CA GLU A 201 0.65 1.59 -9.51
C GLU A 201 -0.18 0.55 -8.77
N LYS A 202 -1.50 0.55 -9.01
CA LYS A 202 -2.39 -0.45 -8.43
C LYS A 202 -2.09 -1.81 -9.07
N ILE A 203 -1.87 -2.82 -8.24
CA ILE A 203 -1.79 -4.22 -8.66
C ILE A 203 -3.19 -4.81 -8.66
N ALA A 204 -3.88 -4.72 -7.52
CA ALA A 204 -5.21 -5.29 -7.36
C ALA A 204 -5.93 -4.67 -6.15
N TYR A 205 -7.25 -4.81 -6.13
CA TYR A 205 -8.05 -4.81 -4.92
C TYR A 205 -8.34 -6.26 -4.52
N VAL A 206 -8.22 -6.55 -3.23
CA VAL A 206 -8.30 -7.91 -2.68
C VAL A 206 -9.44 -7.96 -1.68
N SER A 207 -10.31 -8.95 -1.86
CA SER A 207 -11.39 -9.26 -0.92
C SER A 207 -11.59 -10.78 -0.83
N ALA A 208 -12.44 -11.25 0.08
CA ALA A 208 -12.75 -12.67 0.23
C ALA A 208 -14.25 -12.94 0.11
N ARG A 209 -14.62 -14.13 -0.33
CA ARG A 209 -16.00 -14.62 -0.29
C ARG A 209 -16.08 -15.80 0.65
N ASN A 210 -17.19 -15.89 1.36
CA ASN A 210 -17.58 -17.07 2.12
C ASN A 210 -18.80 -17.73 1.46
N SER A 211 -18.79 -19.06 1.34
CA SER A 211 -19.90 -19.85 0.80
C SER A 211 -21.19 -19.68 1.61
N GLU A 212 -21.09 -19.38 2.90
CA GLU A 212 -22.22 -19.09 3.80
C GLU A 212 -22.87 -17.71 3.52
N GLU A 213 -22.21 -16.83 2.78
CA GLU A 213 -22.70 -15.47 2.49
C GLU A 213 -23.54 -15.38 1.22
N GLY A 214 -23.44 -16.39 0.34
CA GLY A 214 -24.25 -16.50 -0.87
C GLY A 214 -25.76 -16.57 -0.60
N GLU A 215 -26.17 -16.83 0.64
CA GLU A 215 -27.59 -16.93 1.04
C GLU A 215 -28.24 -15.60 1.47
N LEU A 216 -27.52 -14.47 1.48
CA LEU A 216 -28.05 -13.18 1.95
C LEU A 216 -28.91 -12.39 0.93
N GLY A 217 -29.27 -13.01 -0.21
CA GLY A 217 -30.51 -12.66 -0.92
C GLY A 217 -30.52 -11.39 -1.78
N SER A 218 -29.37 -10.88 -2.26
CA SER A 218 -29.38 -9.90 -3.36
C SER A 218 -29.27 -10.60 -4.72
N GLU A 219 -30.17 -10.26 -5.64
CA GLU A 219 -30.30 -10.84 -6.99
C GLU A 219 -29.04 -10.70 -7.87
N ASP A 220 -28.07 -9.88 -7.45
CA ASP A 220 -26.82 -9.58 -8.17
C ASP A 220 -25.58 -10.32 -7.60
N LEU A 221 -25.73 -11.24 -6.64
CA LEU A 221 -24.58 -12.00 -6.12
C LEU A 221 -24.20 -13.12 -7.10
N GLU A 222 -23.00 -13.02 -7.68
CA GLU A 222 -22.40 -14.14 -8.40
C GLU A 222 -22.35 -15.37 -7.48
N GLU A 223 -22.64 -16.54 -8.03
CA GLU A 223 -22.56 -17.81 -7.31
C GLU A 223 -21.17 -18.03 -6.71
N PHE A 224 -21.11 -18.71 -5.56
CA PHE A 224 -19.83 -19.05 -4.93
C PHE A 224 -19.04 -20.03 -5.83
N PRO A 225 -17.76 -19.77 -6.14
CA PRO A 225 -16.98 -20.56 -7.07
C PRO A 225 -16.46 -21.86 -6.41
N THR A 226 -17.36 -22.82 -6.25
CA THR A 226 -17.09 -24.14 -5.62
C THR A 226 -16.00 -24.95 -6.30
N ASP A 227 -15.71 -24.70 -7.58
CA ASP A 227 -14.65 -25.35 -8.34
C ASP A 227 -13.25 -24.82 -7.99
N ILE A 228 -13.18 -23.63 -7.40
CA ILE A 228 -11.92 -22.99 -6.96
C ILE A 228 -11.59 -23.37 -5.51
N ASP A 229 -12.59 -23.52 -4.64
CA ASP A 229 -12.46 -23.94 -3.23
C ASP A 229 -11.98 -25.40 -3.12
N ALA A 230 -10.66 -25.61 -3.25
CA ALA A 230 -10.07 -26.94 -3.37
C ALA A 230 -9.92 -27.65 -2.02
N ASP A 231 -9.85 -26.90 -0.92
CA ASP A 231 -9.80 -27.47 0.44
C ASP A 231 -11.20 -27.65 1.07
N GLY A 232 -12.24 -27.08 0.46
CA GLY A 232 -13.64 -27.21 0.86
C GLY A 232 -13.98 -26.42 2.12
N ASN A 233 -13.18 -25.40 2.45
CA ASN A 233 -13.39 -24.58 3.64
C ASN A 233 -14.44 -23.48 3.44
N GLY A 234 -14.95 -23.32 2.20
CA GLY A 234 -15.95 -22.33 1.87
C GLY A 234 -15.41 -20.91 1.72
N ILE A 235 -14.10 -20.72 1.56
CA ILE A 235 -13.44 -19.42 1.44
C ILE A 235 -12.70 -19.36 0.11
N VAL A 236 -12.88 -18.26 -0.62
CA VAL A 236 -12.03 -17.93 -1.77
C VAL A 236 -11.66 -16.45 -1.74
N TYR A 237 -10.53 -16.12 -2.33
CA TYR A 237 -10.02 -14.75 -2.42
C TYR A 237 -10.26 -14.20 -3.81
N LYS A 238 -10.93 -13.06 -3.91
CA LYS A 238 -11.13 -12.32 -5.15
C LYS A 238 -9.99 -11.32 -5.34
N ILE A 239 -9.25 -11.48 -6.44
CA ILE A 239 -8.19 -10.57 -6.88
C ILE A 239 -8.72 -9.76 -8.06
N SER A 240 -9.01 -8.48 -7.84
CA SER A 240 -9.55 -7.56 -8.86
C SER A 240 -8.48 -6.59 -9.34
N GLU A 241 -8.01 -6.73 -10.57
CA GLU A 241 -7.10 -5.76 -11.20
C GLU A 241 -7.86 -4.47 -11.56
N ASP A 242 -9.08 -4.64 -12.06
CA ASP A 242 -10.08 -3.59 -12.27
C ASP A 242 -11.50 -4.12 -12.06
N ASP A 243 -12.51 -3.35 -12.46
CA ASP A 243 -13.93 -3.69 -12.27
C ASP A 243 -14.39 -4.88 -13.14
N GLU A 244 -13.72 -5.12 -14.27
CA GLU A 244 -14.07 -6.17 -15.24
C GLU A 244 -13.11 -7.37 -15.19
N ASN A 245 -11.87 -7.16 -14.73
CA ASN A 245 -10.81 -8.14 -14.70
C ASN A 245 -10.53 -8.58 -13.26
N TYR A 246 -11.03 -9.77 -12.91
CA TYR A 246 -10.75 -10.41 -11.64
C TYR A 246 -10.65 -11.93 -11.78
N HIS A 247 -10.03 -12.57 -10.79
CA HIS A 247 -10.02 -14.01 -10.64
C HIS A 247 -10.13 -14.42 -9.16
N TYR A 248 -10.48 -15.68 -8.93
CA TYR A 248 -10.53 -16.26 -7.60
C TYR A 248 -9.33 -17.16 -7.35
N LEU A 249 -8.84 -17.18 -6.12
CA LEU A 249 -7.81 -18.09 -5.63
C LEU A 249 -8.30 -18.76 -4.34
N ASP A 250 -7.96 -20.04 -4.21
CA ASP A 250 -8.03 -20.75 -2.93
C ASP A 250 -6.86 -20.33 -2.00
N ASP A 251 -6.89 -20.75 -0.74
CA ASP A 251 -5.92 -20.42 0.30
C ASP A 251 -4.47 -20.52 -0.16
N LYS A 252 -4.09 -21.66 -0.74
CA LYS A 252 -2.70 -21.87 -1.17
C LYS A 252 -2.31 -20.90 -2.27
N GLY A 253 -3.17 -20.72 -3.27
CA GLY A 253 -2.92 -19.83 -4.40
C GLY A 253 -2.84 -18.38 -3.95
N TYR A 254 -3.76 -17.96 -3.07
CA TYR A 254 -3.75 -16.63 -2.47
C TYR A 254 -2.46 -16.37 -1.69
N ASN A 255 -2.05 -17.31 -0.83
CA ASN A 255 -0.83 -17.18 -0.04
C ASN A 255 0.42 -17.09 -0.93
N GLU A 256 0.52 -17.89 -2.00
CA GLU A 256 1.61 -17.79 -2.96
C GLU A 256 1.60 -16.44 -3.69
N TRP A 257 0.42 -15.97 -4.12
CA TRP A 257 0.23 -14.70 -4.80
C TRP A 257 0.61 -13.50 -3.92
N ILE A 258 0.07 -13.38 -2.70
CA ILE A 258 0.35 -12.24 -1.82
C ILE A 258 1.81 -12.22 -1.37
N ASN A 259 2.42 -13.39 -1.13
CA ASN A 259 3.82 -13.50 -0.78
C ASN A 259 4.76 -13.09 -1.92
N SER A 260 4.33 -13.22 -3.19
CA SER A 260 5.11 -12.72 -4.32
C SER A 260 5.27 -11.19 -4.30
N TYR A 261 4.32 -10.46 -3.71
CA TYR A 261 4.34 -9.01 -3.60
C TYR A 261 4.87 -8.50 -2.25
N LEU A 262 4.47 -9.13 -1.14
CA LEU A 262 4.82 -8.68 0.21
C LEU A 262 5.96 -9.48 0.85
N GLY A 263 6.13 -10.76 0.50
CA GLY A 263 6.94 -11.73 1.27
C GLY A 263 8.45 -11.47 1.33
N SER A 264 8.97 -10.57 0.51
CA SER A 264 10.36 -10.09 0.59
C SER A 264 10.50 -8.73 1.30
N GLY A 265 9.40 -8.02 1.52
CA GLY A 265 9.37 -6.69 2.11
C GLY A 265 9.01 -6.74 3.58
N LYS A 266 9.86 -6.19 4.43
CA LYS A 266 9.46 -5.86 5.80
C LYS A 266 8.58 -4.61 5.76
N GLU A 267 7.50 -4.61 6.54
CA GLU A 267 6.69 -3.42 6.74
C GLU A 267 7.51 -2.32 7.44
N LYS A 268 7.41 -1.09 6.93
CA LYS A 268 8.07 0.09 7.45
C LYS A 268 7.23 0.69 8.56
N LYS A 269 7.90 1.03 9.67
CA LYS A 269 7.29 1.86 10.71
C LYS A 269 7.32 3.32 10.24
N ILE A 270 6.15 3.94 10.19
CA ILE A 270 6.00 5.36 9.90
C ILE A 270 5.62 6.08 11.19
N ASP A 271 6.39 7.12 11.52
CA ASP A 271 6.12 7.96 12.68
C ASP A 271 5.23 9.13 12.26
N TYR A 272 3.92 8.91 12.39
CA TYR A 272 2.90 9.92 12.07
C TYR A 272 2.81 11.00 13.14
N SER A 273 2.57 12.22 12.70
CA SER A 273 2.23 13.39 13.52
C SER A 273 0.79 13.80 13.27
N LYS A 274 0.09 14.25 14.31
CA LYS A 274 -1.24 14.86 14.18
C LYS A 274 -1.16 16.15 13.36
N LEU A 275 -2.19 16.46 12.59
CA LEU A 275 -2.31 17.68 11.79
C LEU A 275 -2.65 18.89 12.66
N THR A 276 -1.87 19.16 13.70
CA THR A 276 -2.06 20.32 14.58
C THR A 276 -1.31 21.53 14.05
N ALA A 277 -1.76 22.72 14.44
CA ALA A 277 -1.04 23.97 14.13
C ALA A 277 0.40 24.02 14.68
N GLU A 278 0.77 23.17 15.64
CA GLU A 278 2.13 23.04 16.17
C GLU A 278 3.02 22.19 15.24
N ASN A 279 2.50 21.04 14.78
CA ASN A 279 3.28 20.08 14.00
C ASN A 279 3.55 20.54 12.56
N ILE A 280 2.69 21.42 12.02
CA ILE A 280 2.76 21.86 10.61
C ILE A 280 3.57 23.15 10.39
N LYS A 281 4.15 23.74 11.45
CA LYS A 281 4.99 24.96 11.37
C LYS A 281 6.45 24.65 11.15
#